data_AF-A0A9Y2D3G3-F1
#
_entry.id   AF-A0A9Y2D3G3-F1
#
_cell.length_a   1.000
_cell.length_b   1.000
_cell.length_c   1.000
_cell.angle_alpha   90.00
_cell.angle_beta   90.00
_cell.angle_gamma   90.00
#
_symmetry.space_group_name_H-M   'P 1'
#
loop_
_entity.id
_entity.type
_entity.pdbx_description
1 polymer ?
#
loop_
_entity_poly.entity_id
_entity_poly.type
_entity_poly.pdbx_seq_one_letter_code
_entity_poly.pdbx_strand_id
1 'polypeptide(L)' 'MAHRKPHLPTKTCPVCQRPFTWRKKWARDWDNVVYCSERCRRAGRQALDT' A
#
# COMPACT_ATOMS: atom_id res chain seq x y z
N MET A 1 24.87 18.94 2.35
CA MET A 1 23.48 19.25 2.75
C MET A 1 22.60 18.08 2.31
N ALA A 2 22.04 17.32 3.26
CA ALA A 2 21.28 16.12 2.94
C ALA A 2 19.98 16.50 2.20
N HIS A 3 19.89 16.18 0.91
CA HIS A 3 18.65 16.30 0.15
C HIS A 3 17.58 15.45 0.83
N ARG A 4 16.71 16.11 1.61
CA ARG A 4 15.50 15.52 2.17
C ARG A 4 14.58 15.23 1.01
N LYS A 5 14.70 14.04 0.41
CA LYS A 5 13.68 13.54 -0.52
C LYS A 5 12.35 13.62 0.26
N PRO A 6 11.28 14.19 -0.32
CA PRO A 6 10.01 14.31 0.38
C PRO A 6 9.62 12.91 0.87
N HIS A 7 9.34 12.80 2.16
CA HIS A 7 8.87 11.57 2.78
C HIS A 7 7.54 11.22 2.11
N LEU A 8 7.60 10.48 1.02
CA LEU A 8 6.41 9.99 0.35
C LEU A 8 5.60 9.19 1.37
N PRO A 9 4.28 9.39 1.43
CA PRO A 9 3.48 8.69 2.40
C PRO A 9 3.65 7.18 2.19
N THR A 10 3.91 6.48 3.29
CA THR A 10 4.01 5.02 3.33
C THR A 10 2.79 4.48 4.07
N LYS A 11 2.25 3.37 3.59
CA LYS A 11 1.14 2.65 4.23
C LYS A 11 1.56 1.21 4.47
N THR A 12 1.00 0.56 5.48
CA THR A 12 1.25 -0.85 5.78
C THR A 12 0.16 -1.70 5.16
N CYS A 13 0.53 -2.72 4.39
CA CYS A 13 -0.45 -3.64 3.81
C CYS A 13 -0.96 -4.61 4.88
N PRO A 14 -2.27 -4.70 5.16
CA PRO A 14 -2.80 -5.57 6.22
C PRO A 14 -2.62 -7.07 5.93
N VAL A 15 -2.42 -7.45 4.66
CA VAL A 15 -2.31 -8.86 4.24
C VAL A 15 -0.88 -9.40 4.35
N CYS A 16 0.10 -8.65 3.87
CA CYS A 16 1.50 -9.09 3.89
C CYS A 16 2.35 -8.36 4.94
N GLN A 17 1.76 -7.42 5.69
CA GLN A 17 2.41 -6.61 6.73
C GLN A 17 3.66 -5.87 6.25
N ARG A 18 3.78 -5.66 4.93
CA ARG A 18 4.90 -4.95 4.32
C ARG A 18 4.55 -3.47 4.13
N PRO A 19 5.44 -2.54 4.52
CA PRO A 19 5.27 -1.14 4.19
C PRO A 19 5.40 -0.94 2.68
N PHE A 20 4.55 -0.10 2.11
CA PHE A 20 4.61 0.28 0.71
C PHE A 20 4.48 1.79 0.57
N THR A 21 5.31 2.35 -0.31
CA THR A 21 5.40 3.80 -0.56
C THR A 21 4.41 4.23 -1.63
N TRP A 22 3.92 5.46 -1.52
CA TRP A 22 3.13 6.13 -2.56
C TRP A 22 3.74 5.94 -3.95
N ARG A 23 2.87 5.73 -4.94
CA ARG A 23 3.23 5.60 -6.35
C ARG A 23 2.38 6.57 -7.16
N LYS A 24 2.92 7.11 -8.25
CA LYS A 24 2.22 8.04 -9.15
C LYS A 24 0.87 7.50 -9.66
N LYS A 25 0.76 6.18 -9.85
CA LYS A 25 -0.51 5.52 -10.24
C LYS A 25 -1.64 5.67 -9.23
N TRP A 26 -1.31 6.01 -7.99
CA TRP A 26 -2.26 6.19 -6.89
C TRP A 26 -2.54 7.66 -6.57
N ALA A 27 -2.07 8.60 -7.40
CA ALA A 27 -2.25 10.02 -7.14
C ALA A 27 -3.73 10.43 -6.90
N ARG A 28 -4.68 9.75 -7.54
CA ARG A 28 -6.12 10.05 -7.43
C ARG A 28 -6.81 9.34 -6.25
N ASP A 29 -6.37 8.13 -5.92
CA ASP A 29 -7.08 7.23 -5.01
C ASP A 29 -6.25 6.78 -3.81
N TRP A 30 -5.12 7.45 -3.53
CA TRP A 30 -4.18 7.04 -2.48
C TRP A 30 -4.85 6.82 -1.12
N ASP A 31 -5.87 7.59 -0.80
CA ASP A 31 -6.63 7.43 0.44
C ASP A 31 -7.30 6.06 0.54
N ASN A 32 -7.92 5.61 -0.56
CA ASN A 32 -8.56 4.30 -0.72
C ASN A 32 -7.57 3.13 -0.90
N VAL A 33 -6.29 3.40 -1.20
CA VAL A 33 -5.28 2.34 -1.39
C VAL A 33 -4.80 1.83 -0.03
N VAL A 34 -5.28 0.65 0.35
CA VAL A 34 -4.90 -0.06 1.59
C VAL A 34 -3.89 -1.19 1.34
N TYR A 35 -3.89 -1.76 0.14
CA TYR A 35 -3.11 -2.96 -0.19
C TYR A 35 -1.93 -2.63 -1.11
N CYS A 36 -0.77 -3.26 -0.85
CA CYS A 36 0.44 -3.04 -1.66
C CYS A 36 0.33 -3.56 -3.10
N SER A 37 -0.59 -4.48 -3.35
CA SER A 37 -0.78 -5.15 -4.64
C SER A 37 -2.20 -5.66 -4.78
N GLU A 38 -2.62 -5.93 -6.02
CA GLU A 38 -3.92 -6.54 -6.29
C GLU A 38 -4.04 -7.95 -5.68
N ARG A 39 -2.93 -8.71 -5.65
CA ARG A 39 -2.89 -10.01 -4.99
C ARG A 39 -3.29 -9.90 -3.51
N CYS A 40 -2.75 -8.91 -2.79
CA CYS A 40 -3.13 -8.66 -1.39
C CYS A 40 -4.60 -8.23 -1.28
N ARG A 41 -5.10 -7.38 -2.20
CA ARG A 41 -6.52 -7.00 -2.22
C ARG A 41 -7.45 -8.21 -2.39
N ARG A 42 -7.10 -9.15 -3.27
CA ARG A 42 -7.86 -10.40 -3.50
C ARG A 42 -7.75 -11.35 -2.32
N ALA A 43 -6.55 -11.51 -1.77
CA ALA A 43 -6.30 -12.40 -0.63
C ALA A 43 -7.02 -11.94 0.66
N GLY A 44 -7.10 -10.63 0.92
CA GLY A 44 -7.88 -10.10 2.03
C GLY A 44 -9.37 -10.47 1.99
N ARG A 45 -9.91 -10.76 0.79
CA ARG A 45 -11.29 -11.26 0.61
C ARG A 45 -11.42 -12.77 0.77
N GLN A 46 -10.32 -13.52 0.68
CA GLN A 46 -10.29 -14.98 0.71
C GLN A 46 -9.89 -15.55 2.08
N ALA A 47 -9.48 -14.72 3.05
CA ALA A 47 -9.06 -15.15 4.38
C ALA A 47 -10.19 -15.70 5.29
N LEU A 48 -11.40 -15.89 4.75
CA LEU A 48 -12.55 -16.48 5.45
C LEU A 48 -12.82 -17.94 5.06
N ASP A 49 -11.99 -18.55 4.20
CA ASP A 49 -12.19 -19.91 3.69
C ASP A 49 -10.94 -20.78 3.90
N THR A 50 -10.51 -20.95 5.14
CA THR A 50 -9.76 -22.12 5.64
C THR A 50 -9.91 -22.19 7.15
#